data_AF-A0A939C8C6-F1
#
_entry.id   AF-A0A939C8C6-F1
#
_cell.length_a   1.000
_cell.length_b   1.000
_cell.length_c   1.000
_cell.angle_alpha   90.00
_cell.angle_beta   90.00
_cell.angle_gamma   90.00
#
_symmetry.space_group_name_H-M   'P 1'
#
loop_
_entity.id
_entity.type
_entity.pdbx_description
1 polymer ?
#
loop_
_entity_poly.entity_id
_entity_poly.type
_entity_poly.pdbx_seq_one_letter_code
_entity_poly.pdbx_strand_id
1 'polypeptide(L)' 'MRHLYDCRVYNNKRKFSDAYLVTAEDKNDAMKELLQRLDDETDDGSAAYDLLEMVEVE' A
#
# COMPACT_ATOMS: atom_id res chain seq x y z
N MET A 1 4.33 -13.19 13.99
CA MET A 1 3.25 -13.79 13.18
C MET A 1 3.04 -12.84 12.01
N ARG A 2 2.63 -13.32 10.84
CA ARG A 2 2.32 -12.41 9.72
C ARG A 2 0.85 -12.00 9.83
N HIS A 3 0.62 -10.71 9.74
CA HIS A 3 -0.67 -10.04 9.80
C HIS A 3 -1.04 -9.59 8.39
N LEU A 4 -2.34 -9.54 8.09
CA LEU A 4 -2.84 -9.00 6.83
C LEU A 4 -3.21 -7.53 7.05
N TYR A 5 -2.80 -6.66 6.14
CA TYR A 5 -3.11 -5.23 6.17
C TYR A 5 -3.87 -4.85 4.90
N ASP A 6 -5.01 -4.16 5.08
CA ASP A 6 -5.73 -3.46 4.00
C ASP A 6 -5.21 -2.03 3.93
N CYS A 7 -4.49 -1.75 2.85
CA CYS A 7 -3.83 -0.48 2.55
C CYS A 7 -4.60 0.25 1.46
N ARG A 8 -5.33 1.30 1.84
CA ARG A 8 -6.01 2.19 0.89
C ARG A 8 -5.10 3.29 0.45
N VAL A 9 -4.94 3.44 -0.85
CA VAL A 9 -4.07 4.43 -1.48
C VAL A 9 -4.85 5.29 -2.47
N TYR A 10 -4.37 6.50 -2.69
CA TYR A 10 -4.89 7.42 -3.69
C TYR A 10 -3.81 7.81 -4.67
N ASN A 11 -4.01 7.48 -5.96
CA ASN A 11 -3.12 7.95 -7.01
C ASN A 11 -3.42 9.41 -7.33
N ASN A 12 -2.52 10.31 -6.95
CA ASN A 12 -2.65 11.75 -7.18
C ASN A 12 -2.49 12.16 -8.65
N LYS A 13 -1.82 11.34 -9.46
CA LYS A 13 -1.54 11.63 -10.87
C LYS A 13 -2.74 11.26 -11.76
N ARG A 14 -3.29 10.08 -11.56
CA ARG A 14 -4.41 9.49 -12.32
C ARG A 14 -5.78 9.71 -11.64
N LYS A 15 -5.80 10.26 -10.41
CA LYS A 15 -6.99 10.68 -9.66
C LYS A 15 -7.98 9.56 -9.34
N PHE A 16 -7.48 8.42 -8.86
CA PHE A 16 -8.30 7.30 -8.41
C PHE A 16 -7.82 6.75 -7.06
N SER A 17 -8.73 6.08 -6.35
CA SER A 17 -8.41 5.33 -5.13
C SER A 17 -8.31 3.85 -5.43
N ASP A 18 -7.43 3.15 -4.70
CA ASP A 18 -7.24 1.71 -4.81
C ASP A 18 -6.93 1.10 -3.44
N ALA A 19 -6.98 -0.22 -3.33
CA ALA A 19 -6.72 -0.95 -2.10
C ALA A 19 -5.79 -2.14 -2.35
N TYR A 20 -4.77 -2.27 -1.50
CA TYR A 20 -3.76 -3.31 -1.56
C TYR A 20 -3.81 -4.13 -0.27
N LEU A 21 -3.93 -5.45 -0.43
CA LEU A 21 -3.74 -6.39 0.67
C LEU A 21 -2.26 -6.76 0.78
N VAL A 22 -1.69 -6.53 1.95
CA VAL A 22 -0.26 -6.75 2.22
C VAL A 22 -0.10 -7.62 3.46
N THR A 23 0.71 -8.67 3.36
CA THR A 23 0.99 -9.58 4.48
C THR A 23 2.36 -9.26 5.07
N ALA A 24 2.43 -8.80 6.32
CA ALA A 24 3.68 -8.37 6.97
C ALA A 24 3.70 -8.68 8.47
N GLU A 25 4.86 -8.61 9.10
CA GLU A 25 4.98 -8.85 10.54
C GLU A 25 4.47 -7.68 11.40
N ASP A 26 4.58 -6.47 10.88
CA ASP A 26 4.06 -5.25 11.51
C ASP A 26 3.67 -4.21 10.44
N LYS A 27 3.11 -3.09 10.91
CA LYS A 27 2.71 -1.96 10.06
C LYS A 27 3.85 -1.33 9.27
N ASN A 28 5.07 -1.28 9.81
CA ASN A 28 6.20 -0.68 9.11
C ASN A 28 6.64 -1.57 7.95
N ASP A 29 6.66 -2.88 8.16
CA ASP A 29 6.97 -3.83 7.09
C ASP A 29 5.85 -3.90 6.05
N ALA A 30 4.58 -3.77 6.47
CA ALA A 30 3.45 -3.63 5.54
C ALA A 30 3.59 -2.39 4.65
N MET A 31 4.02 -1.26 5.22
CA MET A 31 4.27 -0.04 4.46
C MET A 31 5.39 -0.23 3.44
N LYS A 32 6.53 -0.84 3.83
CA LYS A 32 7.65 -1.06 2.90
C LYS A 32 7.23 -1.94 1.73
N GLU A 33 6.54 -3.04 2.02
CA GLU A 33 6.05 -3.97 1.01
C GLU A 33 5.03 -3.29 0.08
N LEU A 34 4.13 -2.46 0.63
CA LEU A 34 3.20 -1.65 -0.17
C LEU A 34 3.95 -0.72 -1.13
N LEU A 35 4.90 0.07 -0.63
CA LEU A 35 5.67 1.01 -1.44
C LEU A 35 6.44 0.28 -2.54
N GLN A 36 7.08 -0.84 -2.20
CA GLN A 36 7.82 -1.64 -3.16
C GLN A 36 6.91 -2.22 -4.26
N ARG A 37 5.73 -2.73 -3.90
CA ARG A 37 4.75 -3.18 -4.90
C ARG A 37 4.26 -2.05 -5.80
N LEU A 38 4.01 -0.86 -5.25
CA LEU A 38 3.63 0.30 -6.07
C LEU A 38 4.75 0.71 -7.02
N ASP A 39 6.01 0.64 -6.59
CA ASP A 39 7.19 0.89 -7.44
C ASP A 39 7.35 -0.17 -8.54
N ASP A 40 7.07 -1.45 -8.23
CA ASP A 40 7.24 -2.56 -9.17
C ASP A 40 6.06 -2.71 -10.15
N GLU A 41 4.83 -2.47 -9.70
CA GLU A 41 3.60 -2.70 -10.47
C GLU A 41 3.17 -1.46 -11.27
N THR A 42 3.67 -0.26 -10.94
CA THR A 42 3.19 0.99 -11.55
C THR A 42 4.33 1.82 -12.15
N ASP A 43 4.14 2.30 -13.38
CA ASP A 43 5.12 3.17 -14.07
C ASP A 43 5.41 4.48 -13.32
N ASP A 44 4.43 4.93 -12.52
CA ASP A 44 4.48 6.19 -11.79
C ASP A 44 5.18 6.04 -10.42
N GLY A 45 5.32 4.80 -9.96
CA GLY A 45 5.84 4.43 -8.65
C GLY A 45 5.00 4.91 -7.46
N SER A 46 5.42 4.50 -6.28
CA SER A 46 4.85 4.86 -4.98
C SER A 46 4.75 6.37 -4.75
N ALA A 47 5.64 7.17 -5.36
CA ALA A 47 5.61 8.63 -5.28
C ALA A 47 4.33 9.28 -5.84
N ALA A 48 3.61 8.59 -6.71
CA ALA A 48 2.32 9.07 -7.24
C ALA A 48 1.13 8.72 -6.33
N TYR A 49 1.35 7.96 -5.26
CA TYR A 49 0.32 7.44 -4.38
C TYR A 49 0.44 8.00 -2.96
N ASP A 50 -0.66 8.50 -2.43
CA ASP A 50 -0.79 8.80 -1.00
C ASP A 50 -1.43 7.63 -0.28
N LEU A 51 -0.88 7.23 0.87
CA LEU A 51 -1.57 6.32 1.77
C LEU A 51 -2.71 7.06 2.48
N LEU A 52 -3.94 6.60 2.27
CA LEU A 52 -5.12 7.12 2.95
C LEU A 52 -5.33 6.43 4.29
N GLU A 53 -5.25 5.10 4.31
CA GLU A 53 -5.58 4.28 5.46
C GLU A 53 -4.82 2.95 5.40
N MET A 54 -4.38 2.46 6.56
CA MET A 54 -3.80 1.11 6.69
C MET A 54 -4.31 0.47 7.97
N VAL A 55 -5.12 -0.57 7.81
CA VAL A 55 -5.76 -1.30 8.90
C VAL A 55 -5.35 -2.76 8.85
N GLU A 56 -5.13 -3.34 10.02
CA GLU A 56 -4.91 -4.78 10.15
C GLU A 56 -6.26 -5.50 9.99
N VAL A 57 -6.28 -6.55 9.18
CA VAL A 57 -7.46 -7.39 8.91
C VAL A 57 -7.24 -8.71 9.65
N GLU A 58 -8.12 -8.98 10.62
CA GLU A 58 -8.13 -10.23 11.43
C GLU A 58 -8.65 -11.44 10.66
#